data_AF-A0A5K1H0K5-F1
#
_entry.id   AF-A0A5K1H0K5-F1
#
_cell.length_a   1.000
_cell.length_b   1.000
_cell.length_c   1.000
_cell.angle_alpha   90.00
_cell.angle_beta   90.00
_cell.angle_gamma   90.00
#
_symmetry.space_group_name_H-M   'P 1'
#
loop_
_entity.id
_entity.type
_entity.pdbx_description
1 polymer ?
#
loop_
_entity_poly.entity_id
_entity_poly.type
_entity_poly.pdbx_seq_one_letter_code
_entity_poly.pdbx_strand_id
1 'polypeptide(L)'
;IASKPVDKDDLVLQILRGLPSEYLAFKVCIETRKDPVSLNEVHGFLLIQEANLKEDDSQIFESIMPAANIVSKQVYNKQTNYRGRGRNNYQSRGESEKVSNRK
;
A
#
# COMPACT_ATOMS: atom_id res chain seq x y z
N ILE A 1 -15.45 -53.11 -11.64
CA ILE A 1 -14.06 -52.72 -11.29
C ILE A 1 -14.14 -51.34 -10.64
N ALA A 2 -14.22 -51.28 -9.32
CA ALA A 2 -14.29 -50.03 -8.55
C ALA A 2 -13.89 -50.34 -7.10
N SER A 3 -12.60 -50.57 -6.84
CA SER A 3 -12.11 -50.78 -5.46
C SER A 3 -10.59 -50.78 -5.39
N LYS A 4 -9.97 -49.65 -5.72
CA LYS A 4 -8.68 -49.32 -5.11
C LYS A 4 -8.86 -47.97 -4.42
N PRO A 5 -8.65 -47.88 -3.10
CA PRO A 5 -8.59 -46.57 -2.45
C PRO A 5 -7.47 -45.78 -3.15
N VAL A 6 -7.74 -44.52 -3.48
CA VAL A 6 -6.72 -43.65 -4.05
C VAL A 6 -5.67 -43.41 -2.96
N ASP A 7 -4.40 -43.60 -3.30
CA ASP A 7 -3.31 -43.37 -2.37
C ASP A 7 -3.26 -41.87 -2.02
N LYS A 8 -2.95 -41.57 -0.76
CA LYS A 8 -2.91 -40.19 -0.27
C LYS A 8 -1.87 -39.35 -1.03
N ASP A 9 -0.77 -39.97 -1.42
CA ASP A 9 0.30 -39.34 -2.18
C ASP A 9 -0.16 -38.99 -3.60
N ASP A 10 -0.95 -39.88 -4.24
CA ASP A 10 -1.56 -39.63 -5.55
C ASP A 10 -2.55 -38.45 -5.49
N LEU A 11 -3.32 -38.33 -4.41
CA LEU A 11 -4.21 -37.18 -4.19
C LEU A 11 -3.42 -35.87 -4.08
N VAL A 12 -2.33 -35.86 -3.31
CA VAL A 12 -1.45 -34.68 -3.19
C VAL A 12 -0.86 -34.32 -4.55
N LEU A 13 -0.35 -35.31 -5.30
CA LEU A 13 0.18 -35.10 -6.65
C LEU A 13 -0.88 -34.53 -7.61
N GLN A 14 -2.12 -35.02 -7.54
CA GLN A 14 -3.21 -34.55 -8.38
C GLN A 14 -3.57 -33.10 -8.04
N ILE A 15 -3.58 -32.72 -6.76
CA ILE A 15 -3.76 -31.34 -6.32
C ILE A 15 -2.65 -30.45 -6.86
N LEU A 16 -1.38 -30.82 -6.65
CA LEU A 16 -0.22 -30.05 -7.11
C LEU A 16 -0.18 -29.88 -8.64
N ARG A 17 -0.70 -30.86 -9.40
CA ARG A 17 -0.83 -30.76 -10.87
C ARG A 17 -1.93 -29.79 -11.31
N GLY A 18 -2.96 -29.60 -10.50
CA GLY A 18 -4.07 -28.70 -10.78
C GLY A 18 -3.81 -27.23 -10.42
N LEU A 19 -2.69 -26.92 -9.74
CA LEU A 19 -2.36 -25.56 -9.36
C LEU A 19 -1.86 -24.73 -10.56
N PRO A 20 -2.22 -23.43 -10.62
CA PRO A 20 -1.76 -22.54 -11.67
C PRO A 20 -0.29 -22.10 -11.43
N SER A 21 0.31 -21.42 -12.41
CA SER A 21 1.76 -21.15 -12.45
C SER A 21 2.28 -20.28 -11.32
N GLU A 22 1.43 -19.49 -10.68
CA GLU A 22 1.78 -18.63 -9.53
C GLU A 22 2.21 -19.48 -8.32
N TYR A 23 1.79 -20.75 -8.28
CA TYR A 23 2.13 -21.69 -7.21
C TYR A 23 3.35 -22.56 -7.54
N LEU A 24 4.14 -22.24 -8.58
CA LEU A 24 5.31 -23.05 -8.96
C LEU A 24 6.33 -23.20 -7.83
N ALA A 25 6.64 -22.12 -7.11
CA ALA A 25 7.56 -22.16 -5.98
C ALA A 25 7.04 -23.08 -4.86
N PHE A 26 5.73 -23.02 -4.59
CA PHE A 26 5.07 -23.90 -3.63
C PHE A 26 5.13 -25.36 -4.06
N LYS A 27 4.87 -25.65 -5.34
CA LYS A 27 4.95 -27.01 -5.90
C LYS A 27 6.35 -27.61 -5.74
N VAL A 28 7.39 -26.87 -6.13
CA VAL A 28 8.79 -27.31 -5.98
C VAL A 28 9.13 -27.54 -4.50
N CYS A 29 8.66 -26.68 -3.59
CA CYS A 29 8.89 -26.83 -2.16
C CYS A 29 8.28 -28.13 -1.62
N ILE A 30 7.04 -28.46 -1.99
CA ILE A 30 6.40 -29.72 -1.59
C ILE A 30 7.08 -30.93 -2.24
N GLU A 31 7.43 -30.85 -3.53
CA GLU A 31 8.07 -31.97 -4.27
C GLU A 31 9.49 -32.29 -3.77
N THR A 32 10.23 -31.29 -3.26
CA THR A 32 11.61 -31.47 -2.76
C THR A 32 11.68 -31.79 -1.26
N ARG A 33 10.55 -31.73 -0.55
CA ARG A 33 10.50 -32.04 0.88
C ARG A 33 10.76 -33.54 1.11
N LYS A 34 11.69 -33.84 2.01
CA LYS A 34 12.10 -35.23 2.33
C LYS A 34 11.08 -35.97 3.19
N ASP A 35 10.34 -35.23 4.01
CA ASP A 35 9.37 -35.80 4.94
C ASP A 35 8.00 -35.94 4.28
N PRO A 36 7.29 -37.06 4.51
CA PRO A 36 5.95 -37.25 3.96
C PRO A 36 5.01 -36.16 4.50
N VAL A 37 4.26 -35.54 3.60
CA VAL A 37 3.31 -34.46 3.93
C VAL A 37 1.90 -35.03 3.94
N SER A 38 1.17 -34.81 5.02
CA SER A 38 -0.24 -35.20 5.07
C SER A 38 -1.10 -34.26 4.20
N LEU A 39 -2.22 -34.76 3.68
CA LEU A 39 -3.16 -33.95 2.90
C LEU A 39 -3.63 -32.69 3.66
N ASN A 40 -3.83 -32.81 4.98
CA ASN A 40 -4.21 -31.68 5.84
C ASN A 40 -3.11 -30.62 5.93
N GLU A 41 -1.84 -31.03 5.98
CA GLU A 41 -0.71 -30.10 5.94
C GLU A 41 -0.64 -29.38 4.59
N VAL A 42 -0.78 -30.10 3.47
CA VAL A 42 -0.80 -29.49 2.13
C VAL A 42 -1.90 -28.43 2.04
N HIS A 43 -3.10 -28.74 2.56
CA HIS A 43 -4.18 -27.77 2.63
C HIS A 43 -3.82 -26.54 3.47
N GLY A 44 -3.22 -26.73 4.65
CA GLY A 44 -2.75 -25.62 5.48
C GLY A 44 -1.72 -24.74 4.78
N PHE A 45 -0.75 -25.33 4.08
CA PHE A 45 0.25 -24.58 3.33
C PHE A 45 -0.33 -23.85 2.12
N LEU A 46 -1.33 -24.43 1.45
CA LEU A 46 -2.04 -23.75 0.35
C LEU A 46 -2.74 -22.48 0.82
N LEU A 47 -3.40 -22.51 1.99
CA LEU A 47 -4.03 -21.32 2.57
C LEU A 47 -3.01 -20.22 2.88
N ILE A 48 -1.83 -20.59 3.40
CA ILE A 48 -0.75 -19.65 3.66
C ILE A 48 -0.22 -19.06 2.34
N GLN A 49 -0.02 -19.90 1.32
CA GLN A 49 0.45 -19.44 0.01
C GLN A 49 -0.55 -18.51 -0.66
N GLU A 50 -1.85 -18.77 -0.54
CA GLU A 50 -2.90 -17.90 -1.07
C GLU A 50 -2.93 -16.53 -0.37
N ALA A 51 -2.71 -16.50 0.95
CA ALA A 51 -2.59 -15.24 1.69
C ALA A 51 -1.37 -14.43 1.22
N ASN A 52 -0.22 -15.07 1.05
CA ASN A 52 1.01 -14.41 0.58
C ASN A 52 0.84 -13.81 -0.83
N LEU A 53 0.19 -14.53 -1.76
CA LEU A 53 -0.05 -14.03 -3.10
C LEU A 53 -0.95 -12.78 -3.11
N LYS A 54 -1.96 -12.73 -2.23
CA LYS A 54 -2.82 -11.54 -2.08
C LYS A 54 -2.06 -10.33 -1.56
N GLU A 55 -1.12 -10.55 -0.65
CA GLU A 55 -0.24 -9.49 -0.15
C GLU A 55 0.69 -8.98 -1.26
N ASP A 56 1.33 -9.87 -2.03
CA ASP A 56 2.20 -9.49 -3.15
C ASP A 56 1.45 -8.65 -4.20
N ASP A 57 0.22 -9.04 -4.57
CA ASP A 57 -0.62 -8.27 -5.50
C ASP A 57 -0.94 -6.87 -4.96
N SER A 58 -1.20 -6.75 -3.65
CA SER A 58 -1.46 -5.46 -3.00
C SER A 58 -0.23 -4.56 -2.95
N GLN A 59 0.95 -5.14 -2.68
CA GLN A 59 2.22 -4.42 -2.63
C GLN A 59 2.63 -3.92 -4.03
N ILE A 60 2.41 -4.74 -5.07
CA ILE A 60 2.64 -4.32 -6.46
C ILE A 60 1.73 -3.14 -6.82
N PHE A 61 0.46 -3.18 -6.42
CA PHE A 61 -0.47 -2.07 -6.66
C PHE A 61 -0.04 -0.77 -5.94
N GLU A 62 0.36 -0.87 -4.67
CA GLU A 62 0.86 0.28 -3.89
C GLU A 62 2.18 0.85 -4.46
N SER A 63 3.10 0.00 -4.94
CA SER A 63 4.36 0.43 -5.54
C SER A 63 4.19 1.15 -6.89
N ILE A 64 3.10 0.89 -7.62
CA ILE A 64 2.83 1.52 -8.93
C ILE A 64 2.07 2.84 -8.76
N MET A 65 1.32 3.01 -7.67
CA MET A 65 0.63 4.26 -7.37
C MET A 65 1.62 5.34 -6.88
N PRO A 66 1.75 6.49 -7.57
CA PRO A 66 2.53 7.59 -7.03
C PRO A 66 1.87 8.07 -5.73
N ALA A 67 2.57 7.89 -4.60
CA ALA A 67 2.14 8.38 -3.30
C ALA A 67 2.02 9.91 -3.32
N ALA A 68 0.81 10.43 -3.47
CA ALA A 68 0.52 11.85 -3.34
C ALA A 68 0.63 12.22 -1.85
N ASN A 69 1.66 12.99 -1.49
CA ASN A 69 1.79 13.59 -0.16
C ASN A 69 0.66 14.60 0.07
N ILE A 70 -0.47 14.16 0.64
CA ILE A 70 -1.57 15.05 1.00
C ILE A 70 -1.24 15.68 2.35
N VAL A 71 -0.63 16.87 2.33
CA VAL A 71 -0.58 17.76 3.50
C VAL A 71 -1.98 18.35 3.68
N SER A 72 -2.82 17.70 4.49
CA SER A 72 -4.05 18.31 4.97
C SER A 72 -3.68 19.41 5.97
N LYS A 73 -3.66 20.67 5.55
CA LYS A 73 -3.61 21.79 6.48
C LYS A 73 -4.89 21.73 7.31
N GLN A 74 -4.78 21.24 8.54
CA GLN A 74 -5.91 21.16 9.47
C GLN A 74 -6.41 22.58 9.71
N VAL A 75 -7.48 22.97 9.00
CA VAL A 75 -8.24 24.18 9.29
C VAL A 75 -9.06 23.85 10.54
N TYR A 76 -8.39 23.91 11.70
CA TYR A 76 -9.11 24.05 12.94
C TYR A 76 -9.87 25.35 12.87
N ASN A 77 -11.20 25.25 12.80
CA ASN A 77 -12.14 26.30 13.11
C ASN A 77 -11.87 26.78 14.56
N LYS A 78 -10.86 27.62 14.72
CA LYS A 78 -10.74 28.51 15.87
C LYS A 78 -11.40 29.80 15.45
N GLN A 79 -12.66 29.92 15.85
CA GLN A 79 -13.33 31.20 16.07
C GLN A 79 -12.43 32.04 16.99
N THR A 80 -11.54 32.83 16.41
CA THR A 80 -10.80 33.85 17.15
C THR A 80 -11.03 35.18 16.47
N ASN A 81 -12.01 35.89 17.04
CA ASN A 81 -11.97 37.32 17.29
C ASN A 81 -11.48 38.19 16.14
N TYR A 82 -12.44 38.85 15.49
CA TYR A 82 -12.32 40.19 14.94
C TYR A 82 -11.15 40.99 15.57
N ARG A 83 -10.04 41.11 14.85
CA ARG A 83 -9.01 42.12 15.09
C ARG A 83 -8.10 42.24 13.87
N GLY A 84 -8.23 43.36 13.17
CA GLY A 84 -7.13 43.95 12.42
C GLY A 84 -7.03 43.64 10.92
N ARG A 85 -8.08 43.92 10.14
CA ARG A 85 -7.89 44.25 8.71
C ARG A 85 -7.45 45.71 8.59
N GLY A 86 -6.17 45.95 8.89
CA GLY A 86 -5.49 47.22 8.58
C GLY A 86 -4.96 47.15 7.16
N ARG A 87 -5.72 47.72 6.23
CA ARG A 87 -5.43 47.83 4.80
C ARG A 87 -4.11 48.54 4.52
N ASN A 88 -3.45 48.07 3.46
CA ASN A 88 -2.57 48.77 2.53
C ASN A 88 -2.63 50.30 2.63
N ASN A 89 -1.55 50.93 3.09
CA ASN A 89 -1.29 52.36 2.87
C ASN A 89 -0.23 52.51 1.78
N TYR A 90 -0.65 52.36 0.53
CA TYR A 90 0.00 53.01 -0.60
C TYR A 90 -0.90 54.15 -1.04
N GLN A 91 -0.69 55.34 -0.46
CA GLN A 91 -1.27 56.56 -1.00
C GLN A 91 -0.30 57.72 -0.83
N SER A 92 0.36 57.99 -1.96
CA SER A 92 1.11 59.18 -2.30
C SER A 92 0.27 60.45 -2.14
N ARG A 93 0.88 61.49 -1.55
CA ARG A 93 0.58 62.96 -1.58
C ARG A 93 0.89 63.50 -0.18
N GLY A 94 1.82 64.42 0.06
CA GLY A 94 2.60 65.31 -0.77
C GLY A 94 3.36 66.26 0.18
N GLU A 95 4.39 66.91 -0.34
CA GLU A 95 4.77 68.27 0.08
C GLU A 95 5.33 68.46 1.51
N SER A 96 6.66 68.47 1.61
CA SER A 96 7.34 69.46 2.46
C SER A 96 8.75 69.69 1.91
N GLU A 97 8.80 70.55 0.90
CA GLU A 97 9.97 71.28 0.45
C GLU A 97 10.56 72.03 1.67
N LYS A 98 11.66 71.54 2.23
CA LYS A 98 12.47 72.34 3.15
C LYS A 98 13.52 73.08 2.35
N VAL A 99 13.15 74.29 1.96
CA VAL A 99 14.02 75.30 1.37
C VAL A 99 15.28 75.46 2.23
N SER A 100 16.43 75.21 1.61
CA SER A 100 17.76 75.48 2.14
C SER A 100 18.01 76.98 2.08
N ASN A 101 17.87 77.68 3.21
CA ASN A 101 18.38 79.03 3.34
C ASN A 101 19.81 78.99 3.87
N ARG A 102 20.77 79.08 2.96
CA ARG A 102 22.13 79.56 3.23
C ARG A 102 22.11 81.09 3.19
N LYS A 103 22.48 81.73 4.29
CA LYS A 103 23.01 83.09 4.33
C LYS A 103 24.04 83.17 5.45
#